data_AF-A0A8H5VL74-F1
#
_entry.id   AF-A0A8H5VL74-F1
#
_cell.length_a   1.000
_cell.length_b   1.000
_cell.length_c   1.000
_cell.angle_alpha   90.00
_cell.angle_beta   90.00
_cell.angle_gamma   90.00
#
_symmetry.space_group_name_H-M   'P 1'
#
loop_
_entity.id
_entity.type
_entity.pdbx_description
1 polymer ?
#
loop_
_entity_poly.entity_id
_entity_poly.type
_entity_poly.pdbx_seq_one_letter_code
_entity_poly.pdbx_strand_id
1 'polypeptide(L)'
;MAYRKTSHGSVYALFEASFQKPTDAVSSDTSTASHKAHCSRVDASSNALIQRHILVGGRHGDLPVLVYLAIRGTIDFYVHLNIFDALKTELKYWQRTGVGKLVWLANSSFKGGFLADAMGRGKSLQAMVAALEVKRTMPTRSGFIAIVTRAGCVIQWANEIKRHFKPEHCPSWIIIDDAKIDTTRRLEYDIVISSREFLKSRYRDSLTFEHFCHVRVALGLTEAQKIKAGRVQRPNLVLHSDYYSQINRNIAVLILDESHGCRNDESVYFDAVKSLKYHHLFMLSGTPMFNQFHDIVGQSRLLPGGGLFSNMKHFRSLFYEHEDQRSPTGPKYHLFTRLYQGLMVALPKSMVKLISMKGVESKKDSS
;
A
#
# COMPACT_ATOMS: atom_id res chain seq x y z
N MET A 1 -25.07 -21.41 16.44
CA MET A 1 -24.36 -21.49 17.74
C MET A 1 -22.96 -22.03 17.45
N ALA A 2 -21.92 -21.49 18.10
CA ALA A 2 -20.47 -21.72 17.87
C ALA A 2 -19.78 -20.82 16.81
N TYR A 3 -19.82 -19.51 17.04
CA TYR A 3 -18.74 -18.58 16.64
C TYR A 3 -18.30 -17.89 17.94
N ARG A 4 -17.22 -18.36 18.58
CA ARG A 4 -16.53 -17.64 19.66
C ARG A 4 -15.20 -18.32 20.00
N LYS A 5 -14.19 -17.46 20.21
CA LYS A 5 -12.84 -17.72 20.77
C LYS A 5 -11.75 -18.20 19.81
N THR A 6 -11.22 -17.28 19.01
CA THR A 6 -9.78 -17.16 18.77
C THR A 6 -9.40 -15.68 18.83
N SER A 7 -9.46 -15.12 20.05
CA SER A 7 -9.13 -13.73 20.36
C SER A 7 -7.75 -13.65 21.01
N HIS A 8 -6.95 -12.67 20.57
CA HIS A 8 -5.83 -12.04 21.27
C HIS A 8 -4.52 -12.80 21.50
N GLY A 9 -4.49 -14.13 21.43
CA GLY A 9 -3.24 -14.89 21.69
C GLY A 9 -2.19 -14.86 20.56
N SER A 10 -2.58 -14.80 19.28
CA SER A 10 -1.60 -15.03 18.19
C SER A 10 -0.74 -13.83 17.85
N VAL A 11 -1.23 -12.60 18.01
CA VAL A 11 -0.45 -11.39 17.73
C VAL A 11 0.57 -11.14 18.84
N TYR A 12 0.21 -11.39 20.10
CA TYR A 12 1.12 -11.24 21.24
C TYR A 12 2.22 -12.32 21.24
N ALA A 13 1.89 -13.56 20.85
CA ALA A 13 2.88 -14.62 20.69
C ALA A 13 3.87 -14.35 19.53
N LEU A 14 3.39 -13.79 18.41
CA LEU A 14 4.25 -13.31 17.31
C LEU A 14 5.14 -12.12 17.74
N PHE A 15 4.66 -11.30 18.67
CA PHE A 15 5.39 -10.18 19.24
C PHE A 15 6.49 -10.67 20.18
N GLU A 16 6.18 -11.50 21.18
CA GLU A 16 7.13 -12.09 22.16
C GLU A 16 8.27 -12.90 21.52
N ALA A 17 7.96 -13.72 20.51
CA ALA A 17 8.96 -14.53 19.81
C ALA A 17 10.05 -13.68 19.09
N SER A 18 9.79 -12.40 18.87
CA SER A 18 10.75 -11.45 18.28
C SER A 18 11.73 -10.85 19.31
N PHE A 19 11.56 -11.11 20.62
CA PHE A 19 12.28 -10.42 21.71
C PHE A 19 13.19 -11.27 22.60
N GLN A 20 13.35 -12.59 22.36
CA GLN A 20 14.39 -13.35 23.07
C GLN A 20 15.80 -12.96 22.55
N LYS A 21 16.59 -12.30 23.41
CA LYS A 21 17.98 -11.95 23.16
C LYS A 21 18.84 -13.22 23.01
N PRO A 22 19.72 -13.30 22.01
CA PRO A 22 20.79 -14.29 21.99
C PRO A 22 21.90 -13.81 22.94
N THR A 23 22.12 -14.55 24.04
CA THR A 23 23.36 -14.49 24.81
C THR A 23 24.43 -15.30 24.09
N ASP A 24 25.56 -14.63 23.84
CA ASP A 24 26.93 -15.14 23.74
C ASP A 24 27.21 -16.36 22.87
N ALA A 25 27.66 -16.08 21.64
CA ALA A 25 28.63 -16.92 20.93
C ALA A 25 29.46 -16.04 19.97
N VAL A 26 30.45 -15.35 20.53
CA VAL A 26 31.58 -14.80 19.78
C VAL A 26 32.69 -15.85 19.81
N SER A 27 33.02 -16.39 18.65
CA SER A 27 34.38 -16.85 18.31
C SER A 27 34.55 -16.58 16.82
N SER A 28 35.17 -15.46 16.45
CA SER A 28 36.53 -15.43 15.92
C SER A 28 36.73 -16.44 14.78
N ASP A 29 36.62 -15.98 13.54
CA ASP A 29 37.65 -16.28 12.54
C ASP A 29 37.58 -15.32 11.35
N THR A 30 38.69 -14.65 11.15
CA THR A 30 39.04 -13.81 10.01
C THR A 30 39.42 -14.66 8.81
N SER A 31 38.74 -14.52 7.68
CA SER A 31 39.39 -14.62 6.37
C SER A 31 38.56 -13.96 5.26
N THR A 32 39.17 -12.98 4.62
CA THR A 32 38.76 -12.35 3.37
C THR A 32 39.03 -13.29 2.20
N ALA A 33 38.01 -14.00 1.70
CA ALA A 33 38.02 -14.61 0.36
C ALA A 33 36.62 -14.97 -0.16
N SER A 34 36.30 -14.47 -1.37
CA SER A 34 35.32 -15.02 -2.33
C SER A 34 33.80 -14.72 -2.17
N HIS A 35 33.40 -13.46 -2.34
CA HIS A 35 32.00 -13.07 -2.57
C HIS A 35 31.38 -13.58 -3.91
N LYS A 36 32.13 -14.33 -4.75
CA LYS A 36 31.66 -14.85 -6.05
C LYS A 36 31.34 -16.36 -6.07
N ALA A 37 31.70 -17.12 -5.04
CA ALA A 37 31.57 -18.59 -5.07
C ALA A 37 30.34 -19.14 -4.31
N HIS A 38 29.64 -18.32 -3.51
CA HIS A 38 28.50 -18.81 -2.73
C HIS A 38 27.16 -18.78 -3.51
N CYS A 39 27.13 -18.22 -4.72
CA CYS A 39 25.91 -18.00 -5.49
C CYS A 39 25.42 -19.23 -6.28
N SER A 40 26.19 -20.33 -6.32
CA SER A 40 25.92 -21.48 -7.19
C SER A 40 25.41 -22.75 -6.50
N ARG A 41 25.02 -22.69 -5.22
CA ARG A 41 24.47 -23.85 -4.47
C ARG A 41 23.25 -23.51 -3.62
N VAL A 42 22.30 -22.79 -4.19
CA VAL A 42 20.92 -22.78 -3.65
C VAL A 42 20.10 -23.66 -4.59
N ASP A 43 19.86 -24.90 -4.16
CA ASP A 43 19.16 -25.91 -4.94
C ASP A 43 17.80 -25.42 -5.44
N ALA A 44 17.48 -25.77 -6.69
CA ALA A 44 16.21 -25.44 -7.35
C ALA A 44 14.96 -25.89 -6.56
N SER A 45 15.11 -26.88 -5.67
CA SER A 45 14.08 -27.38 -4.76
C SER A 45 13.70 -26.38 -3.66
N SER A 46 14.66 -25.62 -3.13
CA SER A 46 14.45 -24.60 -2.10
C SER A 46 13.70 -23.38 -2.64
N ASN A 47 14.02 -22.96 -3.86
CA ASN A 47 13.30 -21.89 -4.56
C ASN A 47 11.87 -22.29 -4.92
N ALA A 48 11.65 -23.55 -5.31
CA ALA A 48 10.31 -24.09 -5.55
C ALA A 48 9.47 -24.18 -4.26
N LEU A 49 10.07 -24.52 -3.12
CA LEU A 49 9.44 -24.53 -1.80
C LEU A 49 9.05 -23.12 -1.32
N ILE A 50 9.92 -22.12 -1.54
CA ILE A 50 9.65 -20.72 -1.21
C ILE A 50 8.55 -20.15 -2.12
N GLN A 51 8.60 -20.42 -3.44
CA GLN A 51 7.52 -20.09 -4.37
C GLN A 51 6.20 -20.71 -3.93
N ARG A 52 6.17 -21.99 -3.55
CA ARG A 52 4.95 -22.65 -3.04
C ARG A 52 4.44 -22.03 -1.74
N HIS A 53 5.32 -21.70 -0.79
CA HIS A 53 4.89 -21.13 0.49
C HIS A 53 4.33 -19.71 0.37
N ILE A 54 4.91 -18.88 -0.50
CA ILE A 54 4.46 -17.50 -0.74
C ILE A 54 3.20 -17.46 -1.61
N LEU A 55 3.05 -18.37 -2.59
CA LEU A 55 1.92 -18.38 -3.53
C LEU A 55 0.70 -19.18 -3.03
N VAL A 56 0.88 -20.17 -2.14
CA VAL A 56 -0.20 -21.12 -1.76
C VAL A 56 -0.68 -20.94 -0.31
N GLY A 57 -0.12 -20.00 0.46
CA GLY A 57 -0.51 -19.84 1.87
C GLY A 57 -0.20 -21.11 2.67
N GLY A 58 1.09 -21.44 2.77
CA GLY A 58 1.58 -22.63 3.48
C GLY A 58 1.15 -22.69 4.95
N ARG A 59 1.17 -23.90 5.52
CA ARG A 59 0.66 -24.20 6.88
C ARG A 59 1.33 -23.32 7.93
N HIS A 60 0.53 -22.92 8.93
CA HIS A 60 0.83 -21.98 10.02
C HIS A 60 2.17 -22.17 10.79
N GLY A 61 2.87 -23.30 10.65
CA GLY A 61 4.10 -23.63 11.39
C GLY A 61 5.37 -22.94 10.89
N ASP A 62 5.47 -22.62 9.60
CA ASP A 62 6.71 -22.10 8.98
C ASP A 62 6.72 -20.57 8.80
N LEU A 63 5.56 -19.94 9.04
CA LEU A 63 5.36 -18.49 8.98
C LEU A 63 6.27 -17.68 9.94
N PRO A 64 6.56 -18.13 11.18
CA PRO A 64 7.39 -17.38 12.11
C PRO A 64 8.83 -17.22 11.63
N VAL A 65 9.40 -18.26 11.02
CA VAL A 65 10.80 -18.27 10.54
C VAL A 65 10.95 -17.39 9.30
N LEU A 66 10.02 -17.47 8.36
CA LEU A 66 10.00 -16.61 7.16
C LEU A 66 9.80 -15.13 7.52
N VAL A 67 8.93 -14.82 8.49
CA VAL A 67 8.75 -13.45 9.00
C VAL A 67 10.01 -12.97 9.73
N TYR A 68 10.63 -13.81 10.57
CA TYR A 68 11.86 -13.49 11.28
C TYR A 68 13.03 -13.19 10.33
N LEU A 69 13.25 -14.06 9.34
CA LEU A 69 14.30 -13.90 8.34
C LEU A 69 14.01 -12.72 7.38
N ALA A 70 12.75 -12.43 7.08
CA ALA A 70 12.34 -11.25 6.31
C ALA A 70 12.53 -9.93 7.08
N ILE A 71 12.33 -9.92 8.40
CA ILE A 71 12.60 -8.76 9.28
C ILE A 71 14.11 -8.55 9.47
N ARG A 72 14.89 -9.64 9.52
CA ARG A 72 16.36 -9.62 9.62
C ARG A 72 17.05 -9.26 8.29
N GLY A 73 16.32 -9.15 7.18
CA GLY A 73 16.88 -8.87 5.86
C GLY A 73 17.73 -10.02 5.29
N THR A 74 17.55 -11.24 5.82
CA THR A 74 18.35 -12.43 5.45
C THR A 74 17.66 -13.27 4.37
N ILE A 75 16.38 -13.01 4.07
CA ILE A 75 15.76 -13.52 2.85
C ILE A 75 16.05 -12.53 1.74
N ASP A 76 16.95 -12.95 0.88
CA ASP A 76 17.08 -12.46 -0.47
C ASP A 76 15.73 -12.63 -1.18
N PHE A 77 14.93 -11.55 -1.29
CA PHE A 77 13.66 -11.51 -2.03
C PHE A 77 13.89 -11.63 -3.55
N TYR A 78 14.82 -12.47 -4.00
CA TYR A 78 15.08 -12.80 -5.39
C TYR A 78 14.11 -13.89 -5.85
N VAL A 79 12.81 -13.63 -5.72
CA VAL A 79 11.84 -14.44 -6.46
C VAL A 79 11.88 -13.92 -7.89
N HIS A 80 12.39 -14.74 -8.83
CA HIS A 80 12.11 -14.50 -10.23
C HIS A 80 10.61 -14.66 -10.42
N LEU A 81 9.91 -13.55 -10.62
CA LEU A 81 8.49 -13.56 -10.90
C LEU A 81 8.32 -13.71 -12.41
N ASN A 82 7.42 -14.59 -12.84
CA ASN A 82 7.15 -14.83 -14.28
C ASN A 82 6.76 -13.54 -15.01
N ILE A 83 6.18 -12.57 -14.29
CA ILE A 83 5.85 -11.26 -14.84
C ILE A 83 7.07 -10.47 -15.33
N PHE A 84 8.29 -10.80 -14.88
CA PHE A 84 9.50 -10.16 -15.39
C PHE A 84 9.74 -10.49 -16.86
N ASP A 85 9.31 -11.66 -17.32
CA ASP A 85 9.43 -12.07 -18.73
C ASP A 85 8.48 -11.29 -19.65
N ALA A 86 7.42 -10.69 -19.10
CA ALA A 86 6.48 -9.83 -19.81
C ALA A 86 7.03 -8.42 -20.08
N LEU A 87 8.16 -8.06 -19.44
CA LEU A 87 8.73 -6.72 -19.55
C LEU A 87 9.70 -6.63 -20.75
N LYS A 88 9.64 -5.51 -21.46
CA LYS A 88 10.65 -5.09 -22.43
C LYS A 88 11.89 -4.54 -21.74
N THR A 89 11.72 -3.94 -20.55
CA THR A 89 12.80 -3.32 -19.79
C THR A 89 13.29 -4.25 -18.69
N GLU A 90 14.60 -4.45 -18.61
CA GLU A 90 15.19 -5.21 -17.51
C GLU A 90 15.11 -4.41 -16.20
N LEU A 91 14.51 -5.01 -15.17
CA LEU A 91 14.45 -4.44 -13.84
C LEU A 91 15.83 -4.50 -13.16
N LYS A 92 16.24 -3.35 -12.60
CA LYS A 92 17.44 -3.25 -11.74
C LYS A 92 17.22 -4.03 -10.45
N TYR A 93 18.30 -4.47 -9.78
CA TYR A 93 18.21 -5.36 -8.61
C TYR A 93 17.26 -4.81 -7.52
N TRP A 94 17.36 -3.52 -7.18
CA TRP A 94 16.51 -2.91 -6.15
C TRP A 94 15.04 -2.84 -6.56
N GLN A 95 14.76 -2.73 -7.87
CA GLN A 95 13.39 -2.76 -8.38
C GLN A 95 12.81 -4.16 -8.23
N ARG A 96 13.60 -5.22 -8.49
CA ARG A 96 13.18 -6.61 -8.26
C ARG A 96 12.90 -6.84 -6.77
N THR A 97 13.80 -6.40 -5.89
CA THR A 97 13.60 -6.48 -4.44
C THR A 97 12.35 -5.72 -3.99
N GLY A 98 12.14 -4.52 -4.54
CA GLY A 98 10.98 -3.70 -4.19
C GLY A 98 9.66 -4.31 -4.65
N VAL A 99 9.61 -4.88 -5.85
CA VAL A 99 8.48 -5.67 -6.34
C VAL A 99 8.22 -6.86 -5.42
N GLY A 100 9.24 -7.67 -5.13
CA GLY A 100 9.11 -8.85 -4.28
C GLY A 100 8.58 -8.53 -2.88
N LYS A 101 9.06 -7.43 -2.28
CA LYS A 101 8.59 -6.98 -0.96
C LYS A 101 7.15 -6.43 -1.02
N LEU A 102 6.75 -5.73 -2.08
CA LEU A 102 5.36 -5.29 -2.26
C LEU A 102 4.40 -6.48 -2.42
N VAL A 103 4.78 -7.50 -3.20
CA VAL A 103 4.00 -8.74 -3.34
C VAL A 103 3.89 -9.45 -1.99
N TRP A 104 4.98 -9.54 -1.24
CA TRP A 104 4.95 -10.10 0.12
C TRP A 104 4.03 -9.31 1.06
N LEU A 105 4.09 -7.97 1.02
CA LEU A 105 3.20 -7.10 1.80
C LEU A 105 1.72 -7.29 1.42
N ALA A 106 1.43 -7.46 0.13
CA ALA A 106 0.08 -7.74 -0.35
C ALA A 106 -0.46 -9.09 0.15
N ASN A 107 0.40 -10.11 0.27
CA ASN A 107 0.02 -11.42 0.80
C ASN A 107 0.02 -11.49 2.34
N SER A 108 0.57 -10.48 3.01
CA SER A 108 0.53 -10.36 4.47
C SER A 108 -0.85 -9.92 4.98
N SER A 109 -1.05 -9.98 6.30
CA SER A 109 -2.26 -9.46 6.96
C SER A 109 -2.53 -7.98 6.69
N PHE A 110 -1.52 -7.20 6.34
CA PHE A 110 -1.67 -5.77 6.01
C PHE A 110 -2.26 -5.55 4.61
N LYS A 111 -2.16 -6.55 3.72
CA LYS A 111 -2.64 -6.50 2.34
C LYS A 111 -2.13 -5.30 1.54
N GLY A 112 -0.96 -4.78 1.89
CA GLY A 112 -0.45 -3.55 1.32
C GLY A 112 0.69 -2.94 2.11
N GLY A 113 1.22 -1.84 1.59
CA GLY A 113 2.29 -1.10 2.24
C GLY A 113 2.82 0.04 1.36
N PHE A 114 4.03 0.47 1.68
CA PHE A 114 4.61 1.71 1.14
C PHE A 114 5.80 1.42 0.24
N LEU A 115 5.85 2.07 -0.92
CA LEU A 115 7.05 2.18 -1.74
C LEU A 115 7.62 3.60 -1.62
N ALA A 116 8.60 3.74 -0.74
CA ALA A 116 9.18 5.01 -0.33
C ALA A 116 10.55 5.31 -0.94
N ASP A 117 10.78 4.81 -2.15
CA ASP A 117 11.97 5.14 -2.93
C ASP A 117 11.99 6.61 -3.38
N ALA A 118 13.20 7.16 -3.49
CA ALA A 118 13.40 8.50 -4.05
C ALA A 118 12.80 8.64 -5.47
N MET A 119 12.49 9.87 -5.87
CA MET A 119 12.02 10.17 -7.24
C MET A 119 13.06 9.70 -8.28
N GLY A 120 12.59 9.24 -9.44
CA GLY A 120 13.46 8.75 -10.53
C GLY A 120 13.96 7.30 -10.38
N ARG A 121 13.53 6.55 -9.37
CA ARG A 121 13.95 5.15 -9.15
C ARG A 121 13.02 4.09 -9.76
N GLY A 122 12.07 4.51 -10.59
CA GLY A 122 11.12 3.62 -11.26
C GLY A 122 10.06 3.04 -10.31
N LYS A 123 9.56 3.86 -9.37
CA LYS A 123 8.49 3.50 -8.43
C LYS A 123 7.23 3.02 -9.14
N SER A 124 6.83 3.75 -10.18
CA SER A 124 5.66 3.46 -10.99
C SER A 124 5.73 2.06 -11.60
N LEU A 125 6.82 1.74 -12.33
CA LEU A 125 7.07 0.40 -12.85
C LEU A 125 7.06 -0.70 -11.76
N GLN A 126 7.75 -0.48 -10.64
CA GLN A 126 7.75 -1.44 -9.52
C GLN A 126 6.33 -1.73 -9.00
N ALA A 127 5.53 -0.68 -8.79
CA ALA A 127 4.16 -0.84 -8.28
C ALA A 127 3.23 -1.50 -9.30
N MET A 128 3.34 -1.19 -10.60
CA MET A 128 2.55 -1.86 -11.65
C MET A 128 2.86 -3.36 -11.69
N VAL A 129 4.14 -3.72 -11.72
CA VAL A 129 4.57 -5.12 -11.78
C VAL A 129 4.10 -5.88 -10.54
N ALA A 130 4.27 -5.31 -9.35
CA ALA A 130 3.76 -5.92 -8.13
C ALA A 130 2.23 -6.08 -8.14
N ALA A 131 1.49 -5.07 -8.63
CA ALA A 131 0.03 -5.09 -8.62
C ALA A 131 -0.54 -6.11 -9.62
N LEU A 132 0.09 -6.23 -10.79
CA LEU A 132 -0.26 -7.25 -11.78
C LEU A 132 0.03 -8.66 -11.26
N GLU A 133 1.16 -8.87 -10.59
CA GLU A 133 1.46 -10.18 -9.99
C GLU A 133 0.47 -10.54 -8.87
N VAL A 134 0.12 -9.58 -8.00
CA VAL A 134 -0.91 -9.78 -6.97
C VAL A 134 -2.26 -10.08 -7.61
N LYS A 135 -2.68 -9.33 -8.63
CA LYS A 135 -3.94 -9.60 -9.34
C LYS A 135 -3.95 -10.99 -9.96
N ARG A 136 -2.81 -11.47 -10.48
CA ARG A 136 -2.67 -12.81 -11.09
C ARG A 136 -2.91 -13.95 -10.09
N THR A 137 -2.61 -13.75 -8.81
CA THR A 137 -2.85 -14.73 -7.75
C THR A 137 -4.25 -14.61 -7.12
N MET A 138 -5.01 -13.58 -7.47
CA MET A 138 -6.39 -13.40 -7.02
C MET A 138 -7.37 -14.25 -7.84
N PRO A 139 -8.58 -14.53 -7.31
CA PRO A 139 -9.63 -15.22 -8.07
C PRO A 139 -9.94 -14.50 -9.38
N THR A 140 -10.26 -15.22 -10.45
CA THR A 140 -10.51 -14.69 -11.81
C THR A 140 -11.56 -13.58 -11.87
N ARG A 141 -12.46 -13.51 -10.87
CA ARG A 141 -13.47 -12.45 -10.75
C ARG A 141 -12.98 -11.19 -10.04
N SER A 142 -11.73 -11.10 -9.57
CA SER A 142 -11.16 -9.87 -9.03
C SER A 142 -11.31 -8.71 -10.03
N GLY A 143 -11.54 -7.49 -9.54
CA GLY A 143 -11.68 -6.32 -10.39
C GLY A 143 -10.36 -5.85 -11.00
N PHE A 144 -10.34 -4.61 -11.45
CA PHE A 144 -9.19 -3.97 -12.07
C PHE A 144 -8.18 -3.44 -11.04
N ILE A 145 -6.99 -3.07 -11.51
CA ILE A 145 -6.01 -2.28 -10.75
C ILE A 145 -6.36 -0.80 -10.93
N ALA A 146 -6.55 -0.08 -9.83
CA ALA A 146 -6.85 1.35 -9.88
C ALA A 146 -5.59 2.16 -9.55
N ILE A 147 -5.24 3.12 -10.39
CA ILE A 147 -4.12 4.05 -10.17
C ILE A 147 -4.70 5.44 -9.96
N VAL A 148 -4.41 6.04 -8.81
CA VAL A 148 -4.81 7.40 -8.47
C VAL A 148 -3.56 8.26 -8.36
N THR A 149 -3.44 9.27 -9.22
CA THR A 149 -2.26 10.15 -9.31
C THR A 149 -2.64 11.62 -9.52
N ARG A 150 -1.67 12.55 -9.59
CA ARG A 150 -1.93 13.95 -9.98
C ARG A 150 -2.44 14.00 -11.42
N ALA A 151 -3.28 14.98 -11.74
CA ALA A 151 -3.73 15.24 -13.11
C ALA A 151 -2.56 15.24 -14.13
N GLY A 152 -1.46 15.93 -13.83
CA GLY A 152 -0.27 15.99 -14.71
C GLY A 152 0.52 14.68 -14.86
N CYS A 153 0.28 13.67 -14.01
CA CYS A 153 0.98 12.39 -14.06
C CYS A 153 0.15 11.27 -14.70
N VAL A 154 -1.14 11.49 -14.98
CA VAL A 154 -2.02 10.47 -15.57
C VAL A 154 -1.47 9.94 -16.91
N ILE A 155 -1.07 10.85 -17.80
CA ILE A 155 -0.48 10.48 -19.10
C ILE A 155 0.87 9.78 -18.92
N GLN A 156 1.66 10.18 -17.92
CA GLN A 156 2.94 9.55 -17.62
C GLN A 156 2.74 8.06 -17.28
N TRP A 157 1.77 7.74 -16.43
CA TRP A 157 1.47 6.33 -16.08
C TRP A 157 1.05 5.52 -17.32
N ALA A 158 0.20 6.07 -18.19
CA ALA A 158 -0.19 5.40 -19.44
C ALA A 158 1.03 5.17 -20.37
N ASN A 159 1.94 6.14 -20.45
CA ASN A 159 3.17 6.00 -21.24
C ASN A 159 4.13 4.96 -20.66
N GLU A 160 4.22 4.85 -19.34
CA GLU A 160 5.03 3.82 -18.70
C GLU A 160 4.54 2.40 -19.01
N ILE A 161 3.22 2.18 -19.05
CA ILE A 161 2.64 0.89 -19.48
C ILE A 161 3.10 0.55 -20.89
N LYS A 162 2.93 1.47 -21.85
CA LYS A 162 3.34 1.26 -23.25
C LYS A 162 4.85 1.04 -23.41
N ARG A 163 5.65 1.72 -22.59
CA ARG A 163 7.12 1.70 -22.69
C ARG A 163 7.72 0.40 -22.17
N HIS A 164 7.21 -0.11 -21.05
CA HIS A 164 7.89 -1.14 -20.28
C HIS A 164 7.38 -2.55 -20.53
N PHE A 165 6.17 -2.74 -21.05
CA PHE A 165 5.61 -4.06 -21.35
C PHE A 165 5.83 -4.43 -22.81
N LYS A 166 6.05 -5.72 -23.08
CA LYS A 166 6.07 -6.26 -24.45
C LYS A 166 4.65 -6.17 -25.04
N PRO A 167 4.48 -5.91 -26.35
CA PRO A 167 3.16 -5.76 -26.97
C PRO A 167 2.20 -6.92 -26.69
N GLU A 168 2.70 -8.15 -26.71
CA GLU A 168 1.95 -9.40 -26.47
C GLU A 168 1.49 -9.59 -25.01
N HIS A 169 2.13 -8.89 -24.07
CA HIS A 169 1.83 -8.97 -22.63
C HIS A 169 1.41 -7.62 -22.04
N CYS A 170 1.10 -6.65 -22.90
CA CYS A 170 0.74 -5.30 -22.47
C CYS A 170 -0.66 -5.33 -21.83
N PRO A 171 -0.80 -4.94 -20.54
CA PRO A 171 -2.11 -4.91 -19.89
C PRO A 171 -3.02 -3.88 -20.56
N SER A 172 -4.31 -4.18 -20.66
CA SER A 172 -5.28 -3.20 -21.15
C SER A 172 -5.44 -2.08 -20.12
N TRP A 173 -5.52 -0.83 -20.59
CA TRP A 173 -5.65 0.32 -19.69
C TRP A 173 -6.59 1.39 -20.22
N ILE A 174 -7.19 2.15 -19.30
CA ILE A 174 -8.07 3.28 -19.61
C ILE A 174 -7.79 4.44 -18.64
N ILE A 175 -7.85 5.67 -19.17
CA ILE A 175 -7.85 6.89 -18.36
C ILE A 175 -9.31 7.31 -18.13
N ILE A 176 -9.62 7.66 -16.88
CA ILE A 176 -10.92 8.19 -16.52
C ILE A 176 -10.79 9.64 -16.08
N ASP A 177 -11.31 10.51 -16.94
CA ASP A 177 -11.44 11.95 -16.77
C ASP A 177 -12.87 12.44 -17.04
N ASP A 178 -13.71 11.63 -17.70
CA ASP A 178 -15.12 11.91 -17.95
C ASP A 178 -16.05 11.04 -17.09
N ALA A 179 -17.03 11.67 -16.44
CA ALA A 179 -18.11 10.99 -15.72
C ALA A 179 -19.08 10.24 -16.65
N LYS A 180 -19.09 10.51 -17.95
CA LYS A 180 -20.00 9.84 -18.89
C LYS A 180 -19.56 8.44 -19.28
N ILE A 181 -18.29 8.07 -19.04
CA ILE A 181 -17.77 6.73 -19.33
C ILE A 181 -18.59 5.72 -18.52
N ASP A 182 -19.11 4.67 -19.16
CA ASP A 182 -19.94 3.68 -18.46
C ASP A 182 -19.13 2.84 -17.45
N THR A 183 -19.80 2.39 -16.39
CA THR A 183 -19.19 1.58 -15.32
C THR A 183 -18.83 0.17 -15.77
N THR A 184 -19.65 -0.43 -16.63
CA THR A 184 -19.41 -1.82 -17.05
C THR A 184 -18.18 -1.94 -17.94
N ARG A 185 -17.97 -0.97 -18.85
CA ARG A 185 -16.80 -0.90 -19.74
C ARG A 185 -15.47 -0.90 -18.99
N ARG A 186 -15.42 -0.45 -17.75
CA ARG A 186 -14.17 -0.35 -16.97
C ARG A 186 -13.67 -1.73 -16.51
N LEU A 187 -14.58 -2.69 -16.34
CA LEU A 187 -14.25 -4.06 -15.96
C LEU A 187 -13.57 -4.85 -17.10
N GLU A 188 -13.58 -4.31 -18.32
CA GLU A 188 -12.89 -4.84 -19.48
C GLU A 188 -11.39 -4.52 -19.46
N TYR A 189 -10.98 -3.51 -18.68
CA TYR A 189 -9.60 -3.07 -18.60
C TYR A 189 -8.88 -3.66 -17.39
N ASP A 190 -7.59 -3.98 -17.56
CA ASP A 190 -6.77 -4.46 -16.45
C ASP A 190 -6.40 -3.35 -15.48
N ILE A 191 -6.14 -2.16 -16.02
CA ILE A 191 -5.66 -0.99 -15.29
C ILE A 191 -6.55 0.22 -15.59
N VAL A 192 -7.01 0.89 -14.53
CA VAL A 192 -7.81 2.11 -14.60
C VAL A 192 -7.03 3.25 -13.95
N ILE A 193 -6.78 4.33 -14.68
CA ILE A 193 -6.00 5.47 -14.21
C ILE A 193 -6.93 6.67 -14.02
N SER A 194 -6.88 7.31 -12.85
CA SER A 194 -7.68 8.48 -12.51
C SER A 194 -6.81 9.55 -11.84
N SER A 195 -7.20 10.82 -12.02
CA SER A 195 -6.62 11.89 -11.22
C SER A 195 -7.25 11.97 -9.82
N ARG A 196 -6.49 12.49 -8.86
CA ARG A 196 -6.96 12.82 -7.50
C ARG A 196 -8.10 13.84 -7.53
N GLU A 197 -8.01 14.82 -8.42
CA GLU A 197 -9.00 15.88 -8.62
C GLU A 197 -10.33 15.29 -9.08
N PHE A 198 -10.28 14.39 -10.07
CA PHE A 198 -11.46 13.70 -10.56
C PHE A 198 -12.08 12.82 -9.47
N LEU A 199 -11.27 12.04 -8.74
CA LEU A 199 -11.75 11.21 -7.63
C LEU A 199 -12.47 12.04 -6.55
N LYS A 200 -11.87 13.16 -6.12
CA LYS A 200 -12.48 14.09 -5.15
C LYS A 200 -13.80 14.64 -5.68
N SER A 201 -13.85 15.05 -6.95
CA SER A 201 -15.07 15.60 -7.55
C SER A 201 -16.20 14.57 -7.56
N ARG A 202 -15.92 13.33 -7.97
CA ARG A 202 -16.92 12.26 -8.02
C ARG A 202 -17.41 11.85 -6.63
N TYR A 203 -16.52 11.84 -5.64
CA TYR A 203 -16.89 11.62 -4.25
C TYR A 203 -17.83 12.72 -3.72
N ARG A 204 -17.52 14.00 -4.00
CA ARG A 204 -18.41 15.12 -3.63
C ARG A 204 -19.78 15.02 -4.30
N ASP A 205 -19.81 14.68 -5.59
CA ASP A 205 -21.08 14.47 -6.31
C ASP A 205 -21.93 13.39 -5.64
N SER A 206 -21.30 12.31 -5.16
CA SER A 206 -21.95 11.25 -4.38
C SER A 206 -22.56 11.79 -3.09
N LEU A 207 -21.78 12.53 -2.30
CA LEU A 207 -22.24 13.10 -1.03
C LEU A 207 -23.39 14.10 -1.23
N THR A 208 -23.30 14.97 -2.24
CA THR A 208 -24.37 15.91 -2.57
C THR A 208 -25.65 15.17 -2.99
N PHE A 209 -25.53 14.09 -3.76
CA PHE A 209 -26.67 13.28 -4.16
C PHE A 209 -27.32 12.55 -2.97
N GLU A 210 -26.52 11.94 -2.11
CA GLU A 210 -26.99 11.28 -0.89
C GLU A 210 -27.70 12.28 0.05
N HIS A 211 -27.09 13.44 0.29
CA HIS A 211 -27.70 14.50 1.08
C HIS A 211 -29.03 14.99 0.51
N PHE A 212 -29.10 15.18 -0.82
CA PHE A 212 -30.33 15.51 -1.53
C PHE A 212 -31.42 14.44 -1.30
N CYS A 213 -31.07 13.16 -1.41
CA CYS A 213 -32.00 12.05 -1.17
C CYS A 213 -32.53 12.06 0.26
N HIS A 214 -31.67 12.25 1.27
CA HIS A 214 -32.09 12.31 2.67
C HIS A 214 -33.04 13.48 2.95
N VAL A 215 -32.70 14.68 2.50
CA VAL A 215 -33.55 15.86 2.70
C VAL A 215 -34.87 15.72 1.95
N ARG A 216 -34.86 15.15 0.74
CA ARG A 216 -36.10 14.89 0.00
C ARG A 216 -37.04 13.96 0.77
N VAL A 217 -36.50 12.92 1.41
CA VAL A 217 -37.29 11.96 2.20
C VAL A 217 -37.79 12.60 3.51
N ALA A 218 -36.97 13.42 4.16
CA ALA A 218 -37.29 14.00 5.47
C ALA A 218 -38.17 15.26 5.40
N LEU A 219 -37.90 16.16 4.45
CA LEU A 219 -38.48 17.52 4.39
C LEU A 219 -39.22 17.81 3.07
N GLY A 220 -39.23 16.86 2.12
CA GLY A 220 -39.89 17.01 0.83
C GLY A 220 -39.01 17.63 -0.27
N LEU A 221 -39.57 17.72 -1.47
CA LEU A 221 -38.84 18.12 -2.69
C LEU A 221 -38.37 19.58 -2.65
N THR A 222 -39.17 20.49 -2.09
CA THR A 222 -38.91 21.93 -2.06
C THR A 222 -37.64 22.25 -1.28
N GLU A 223 -37.48 21.66 -0.08
CA GLU A 223 -36.28 21.83 0.73
C GLU A 223 -35.06 21.16 0.08
N ALA A 224 -35.25 19.99 -0.54
CA ALA A 224 -34.16 19.31 -1.26
C ALA A 224 -33.64 20.12 -2.45
N GLN A 225 -34.50 20.83 -3.18
CA GLN A 225 -34.09 21.68 -4.30
C GLN A 225 -33.22 22.87 -3.89
N LYS A 226 -33.23 23.28 -2.61
CA LYS A 226 -32.30 24.30 -2.09
C LYS A 226 -30.85 23.81 -2.06
N ILE A 227 -30.63 22.50 -1.90
CA ILE A 227 -29.28 21.89 -1.94
C ILE A 227 -28.73 21.88 -3.35
N LYS A 228 -29.56 21.48 -4.32
CA LYS A 228 -29.18 21.40 -5.73
C LYS A 228 -30.38 21.73 -6.59
N ALA A 229 -30.33 22.87 -7.25
CA ALA A 229 -31.37 23.32 -8.15
C ALA A 229 -31.48 22.41 -9.39
N GLY A 230 -32.71 22.25 -9.88
CA GLY A 230 -33.02 21.49 -11.09
C GLY A 230 -33.21 19.98 -10.88
N ARG A 231 -33.26 19.24 -11.98
CA ARG A 231 -33.46 17.78 -11.96
C ARG A 231 -32.17 17.08 -11.51
N VAL A 232 -32.11 16.70 -10.25
CA VAL A 232 -30.98 15.94 -9.70
C VAL A 232 -30.97 14.53 -10.30
N GLN A 233 -29.99 14.26 -11.15
CA GLN A 233 -29.72 12.92 -11.66
C GLN A 233 -28.74 12.19 -10.75
N ARG A 234 -28.87 10.86 -10.69
CA ARG A 234 -27.92 10.00 -9.98
C ARG A 234 -26.54 10.17 -10.61
N PRO A 235 -25.50 10.56 -9.86
CA PRO A 235 -24.16 10.69 -10.41
C PRO A 235 -23.64 9.32 -10.85
N ASN A 236 -22.89 9.29 -11.95
CA ASN A 236 -22.13 8.10 -12.33
C ASN A 236 -20.91 7.99 -11.40
N LEU A 237 -21.02 7.11 -10.41
CA LEU A 237 -19.99 6.87 -9.41
C LEU A 237 -18.89 6.01 -10.02
N VAL A 238 -17.86 6.64 -10.56
CA VAL A 238 -16.90 5.93 -11.42
C VAL A 238 -16.15 4.81 -10.69
N LEU A 239 -15.36 5.21 -9.69
CA LEU A 239 -14.61 4.28 -8.86
C LEU A 239 -15.39 3.90 -7.59
N HIS A 240 -16.37 4.72 -7.22
CA HIS A 240 -17.22 4.56 -6.03
C HIS A 240 -18.50 3.74 -6.28
N SER A 241 -18.65 3.11 -7.44
CA SER A 241 -19.87 2.33 -7.73
C SER A 241 -20.00 1.12 -6.81
N ASP A 242 -21.12 1.02 -6.10
CA ASP A 242 -21.48 -0.20 -5.36
C ASP A 242 -21.69 -1.41 -6.28
N TYR A 243 -21.88 -1.18 -7.59
CA TYR A 243 -22.00 -2.24 -8.59
C TYR A 243 -20.84 -3.24 -8.50
N TYR A 244 -19.60 -2.75 -8.32
CA TYR A 244 -18.43 -3.62 -8.21
C TYR A 244 -18.54 -4.61 -7.05
N SER A 245 -19.09 -4.19 -5.91
CA SER A 245 -19.32 -5.08 -4.77
C SER A 245 -20.44 -6.08 -5.04
N GLN A 246 -21.52 -5.67 -5.73
CA GLN A 246 -22.64 -6.54 -6.07
C GLN A 246 -22.23 -7.70 -6.98
N ILE A 247 -21.30 -7.47 -7.90
CA ILE A 247 -20.78 -8.51 -8.79
C ILE A 247 -19.48 -9.17 -8.28
N ASN A 248 -19.06 -8.85 -7.05
CA ASN A 248 -17.82 -9.33 -6.43
C ASN A 248 -16.55 -9.05 -7.27
N ARG A 249 -16.50 -7.87 -7.92
CA ARG A 249 -15.37 -7.39 -8.72
C ARG A 249 -14.84 -6.05 -8.20
N ASN A 250 -14.64 -5.95 -6.89
CA ASN A 250 -14.00 -4.81 -6.25
C ASN A 250 -12.57 -4.60 -6.78
N ILE A 251 -12.02 -3.40 -6.58
CA ILE A 251 -10.67 -3.04 -7.02
C ILE A 251 -9.67 -4.05 -6.46
N ALA A 252 -8.93 -4.73 -7.35
CA ALA A 252 -7.99 -5.76 -6.94
C ALA A 252 -6.84 -5.12 -6.15
N VAL A 253 -6.19 -4.11 -6.74
CA VAL A 253 -5.11 -3.36 -6.13
C VAL A 253 -5.32 -1.88 -6.39
N LEU A 254 -5.31 -1.08 -5.33
CA LEU A 254 -5.29 0.38 -5.41
C LEU A 254 -3.84 0.85 -5.29
N ILE A 255 -3.40 1.64 -6.25
CA ILE A 255 -2.09 2.29 -6.30
C ILE A 255 -2.32 3.78 -6.08
N LEU A 256 -1.82 4.30 -4.95
CA LEU A 256 -1.88 5.73 -4.62
C LEU A 256 -0.52 6.37 -4.86
N ASP A 257 -0.42 7.10 -5.95
CA ASP A 257 0.76 7.89 -6.28
C ASP A 257 0.76 9.21 -5.51
N GLU A 258 1.92 9.57 -4.98
CA GLU A 258 2.11 10.65 -4.01
C GLU A 258 1.14 10.55 -2.82
N SER A 259 1.16 9.40 -2.15
CA SER A 259 0.28 9.03 -1.04
C SER A 259 0.33 9.99 0.15
N HIS A 260 1.38 10.81 0.27
CA HIS A 260 1.47 11.87 1.28
C HIS A 260 0.30 12.88 1.19
N GLY A 261 -0.41 12.94 0.05
CA GLY A 261 -1.65 13.69 -0.08
C GLY A 261 -2.77 13.24 0.87
N CYS A 262 -2.71 12.01 1.39
CA CYS A 262 -3.65 11.43 2.36
C CYS A 262 -3.17 11.52 3.81
N ARG A 263 -2.22 12.41 4.14
CA ARG A 263 -1.74 12.61 5.52
C ARG A 263 -2.83 13.10 6.48
N ASN A 264 -3.70 13.99 5.97
CA ASN A 264 -4.82 14.53 6.74
C ASN A 264 -6.04 13.63 6.55
N ASP A 265 -6.42 12.94 7.62
CA ASP A 265 -7.51 11.97 7.66
C ASP A 265 -8.90 12.59 7.84
N GLU A 266 -8.99 13.91 7.87
CA GLU A 266 -10.22 14.72 7.79
C GLU A 266 -10.40 15.34 6.40
N SER A 267 -9.46 15.09 5.47
CA SER A 267 -9.54 15.67 4.14
C SER A 267 -10.54 14.94 3.25
N VAL A 268 -11.23 15.70 2.38
CA VAL A 268 -12.12 15.12 1.35
C VAL A 268 -11.40 14.09 0.47
N TYR A 269 -10.09 14.29 0.22
CA TYR A 269 -9.32 13.32 -0.54
C TYR A 269 -9.14 12.00 0.21
N PHE A 270 -8.84 12.06 1.51
CA PHE A 270 -8.74 10.88 2.34
C PHE A 270 -10.07 10.11 2.38
N ASP A 271 -11.19 10.80 2.58
CA ASP A 271 -12.52 10.16 2.58
C ASP A 271 -12.89 9.58 1.21
N ALA A 272 -12.55 10.30 0.13
CA ALA A 272 -12.74 9.81 -1.23
C ALA A 272 -11.94 8.54 -1.51
N VAL A 273 -10.72 8.41 -0.98
CA VAL A 273 -9.93 7.19 -1.12
C VAL A 273 -10.47 6.08 -0.21
N LYS A 274 -10.76 6.39 1.05
CA LYS A 274 -11.25 5.44 2.06
C LYS A 274 -12.61 4.81 1.71
N SER A 275 -13.44 5.53 0.97
CA SER A 275 -14.74 5.04 0.50
C SER A 275 -14.64 4.03 -0.65
N LEU A 276 -13.50 3.95 -1.34
CA LEU A 276 -13.27 2.96 -2.39
C LEU A 276 -13.23 1.53 -1.82
N LYS A 277 -13.72 0.58 -2.60
CA LYS A 277 -13.69 -0.85 -2.25
C LYS A 277 -12.51 -1.52 -2.95
N TYR A 278 -11.42 -1.74 -2.22
CA TYR A 278 -10.20 -2.38 -2.71
C TYR A 278 -9.72 -3.51 -1.81
N HIS A 279 -9.07 -4.53 -2.39
CA HIS A 279 -8.51 -5.66 -1.65
C HIS A 279 -7.08 -5.40 -1.17
N HIS A 280 -6.26 -4.74 -2.00
CA HIS A 280 -4.87 -4.42 -1.70
C HIS A 280 -4.57 -2.94 -1.93
N LEU A 281 -3.57 -2.41 -1.22
CA LEU A 281 -3.16 -1.00 -1.32
C LEU A 281 -1.65 -0.84 -1.40
N PHE A 282 -1.17 -0.18 -2.46
CA PHE A 282 0.22 0.26 -2.58
C PHE A 282 0.30 1.79 -2.56
N MET A 283 1.07 2.31 -1.62
CA MET A 283 1.25 3.75 -1.41
C MET A 283 2.65 4.16 -1.88
N LEU A 284 2.72 5.04 -2.88
CA LEU A 284 3.98 5.52 -3.41
C LEU A 284 4.21 6.94 -2.94
N SER A 285 5.30 7.19 -2.23
CA SER A 285 5.70 8.54 -1.85
C SER A 285 7.18 8.57 -1.52
N GLY A 286 7.95 9.48 -2.13
CA GLY A 286 9.36 9.66 -1.75
C GLY A 286 9.55 10.21 -0.34
N THR A 287 8.48 10.77 0.24
CA THR A 287 8.45 11.41 1.56
C THR A 287 7.11 11.07 2.24
N PRO A 288 6.90 9.82 2.70
CA PRO A 288 5.63 9.43 3.31
C PRO A 288 5.42 10.09 4.68
N MET A 289 6.49 10.46 5.36
CA MET A 289 6.50 11.45 6.46
C MET A 289 7.17 12.71 5.90
N PHE A 290 6.60 13.90 6.14
CA PHE A 290 7.14 15.16 5.59
C PHE A 290 7.62 16.10 6.70
N ASN A 291 6.77 16.34 7.70
CA ASN A 291 7.04 17.25 8.81
C ASN A 291 7.04 16.53 10.16
N GLN A 292 6.10 15.60 10.36
CA GLN A 292 5.81 15.05 11.69
C GLN A 292 5.61 13.54 11.62
N PHE A 293 5.93 12.84 12.71
CA PHE A 293 5.77 11.38 12.82
C PHE A 293 4.33 10.92 12.57
N HIS A 294 3.34 11.77 12.81
CA HIS A 294 1.95 11.42 12.59
C HIS A 294 1.44 11.67 11.16
N ASP A 295 2.25 12.22 10.25
CA ASP A 295 1.90 12.39 8.82
C ASP A 295 1.58 11.06 8.13
N ILE A 296 2.15 9.97 8.65
CA ILE A 296 1.92 8.63 8.13
C ILE A 296 0.62 8.01 8.64
N VAL A 297 0.01 8.55 9.69
CA VAL A 297 -1.18 7.96 10.32
C VAL A 297 -2.32 7.91 9.33
N GLY A 298 -2.63 9.03 8.66
CA GLY A 298 -3.65 9.06 7.63
C GLY A 298 -3.42 7.97 6.58
N GLN A 299 -2.22 7.87 6.03
CA GLN A 299 -1.88 6.82 5.06
C GLN A 299 -2.06 5.40 5.62
N SER A 300 -1.59 5.13 6.83
CA SER A 300 -1.72 3.82 7.49
C SER A 300 -3.17 3.44 7.82
N ARG A 301 -4.06 4.44 7.98
CA ARG A 301 -5.51 4.22 8.17
C ARG A 301 -6.21 3.76 6.88
N LEU A 302 -5.58 3.93 5.71
CA LEU A 302 -6.12 3.46 4.42
C LEU A 302 -5.80 1.99 4.13
N LEU A 303 -4.91 1.36 4.90
CA LEU A 303 -4.61 -0.06 4.66
C LEU A 303 -5.87 -0.92 4.82
N PRO A 304 -6.04 -1.97 3.99
CA PRO A 304 -7.23 -2.82 4.03
C PRO A 304 -7.51 -3.41 5.42
N GLY A 305 -8.78 -3.73 5.70
CA GLY A 305 -9.18 -4.30 7.00
C GLY A 305 -9.46 -3.27 8.09
N GLY A 306 -9.68 -2.00 7.72
CA GLY A 306 -10.02 -0.91 8.65
C GLY A 306 -8.84 -0.02 9.05
N GLY A 307 -7.68 -0.19 8.40
CA GLY A 307 -6.45 0.53 8.69
C GLY A 307 -5.69 -0.04 9.89
N LEU A 308 -4.44 0.37 10.08
CA LEU A 308 -3.67 0.00 11.27
C LEU A 308 -4.22 0.65 12.55
N PHE A 309 -4.80 1.84 12.42
CA PHE A 309 -5.25 2.65 13.54
C PHE A 309 -6.69 3.08 13.30
N SER A 310 -7.49 3.10 14.36
CA SER A 310 -8.88 3.57 14.29
C SER A 310 -8.93 5.09 14.13
N ASN A 311 -8.08 5.81 14.86
CA ASN A 311 -7.96 7.26 14.86
C ASN A 311 -6.58 7.70 15.40
N MET A 312 -6.33 9.01 15.40
CA MET A 312 -5.10 9.60 15.93
C MET A 312 -4.87 9.31 17.42
N LYS A 313 -5.94 9.21 18.23
CA LYS A 313 -5.83 8.89 19.66
C LYS A 313 -5.27 7.49 19.90
N HIS A 314 -5.73 6.50 19.13
CA HIS A 314 -5.20 5.13 19.17
C HIS A 314 -3.73 5.09 18.71
N PHE A 315 -3.36 5.84 17.67
CA PHE A 315 -1.95 5.94 17.29
C PHE A 315 -1.09 6.54 18.41
N ARG A 316 -1.54 7.63 19.03
CA ARG A 316 -0.80 8.27 20.13
C ARG A 316 -0.65 7.36 21.34
N SER A 317 -1.68 6.62 21.75
CA SER A 317 -1.57 5.71 22.90
C SER A 317 -0.50 4.63 22.72
N LEU A 318 -0.28 4.17 21.48
CA LEU A 318 0.72 3.17 21.14
C LEU A 318 2.15 3.74 21.12
N PHE A 319 2.36 4.92 20.52
CA PHE A 319 3.70 5.42 20.23
C PHE A 319 4.16 6.63 21.07
N TYR A 320 3.29 7.23 21.86
CA TYR A 320 3.58 8.40 22.70
C TYR A 320 3.29 8.09 24.15
N GLU A 321 4.14 8.56 25.07
CA GLU A 321 3.97 8.43 26.52
C GLU A 321 3.05 9.53 27.05
N HIS A 322 3.16 10.74 26.51
CA HIS A 322 2.38 11.91 26.94
C HIS A 322 1.76 12.63 25.73
N GLU A 323 0.63 13.32 25.93
CA GLU A 323 -0.08 13.99 24.83
C GLU A 323 0.72 15.13 24.18
N ASP A 324 1.59 15.79 24.93
CA ASP A 324 2.40 16.94 24.49
C ASP A 324 3.71 16.55 23.78
N GLN A 325 4.05 15.26 23.75
CA GLN A 325 5.26 14.80 23.08
C GLN A 325 5.18 15.06 21.57
N ARG A 326 6.22 15.69 21.01
CA ARG A 326 6.32 15.97 19.57
C ARG A 326 6.66 14.72 18.75
N SER A 327 7.43 13.81 19.34
CA SER A 327 7.89 12.57 18.69
C SER A 327 7.91 11.40 19.67
N PRO A 328 7.74 10.16 19.18
CA PRO A 328 8.00 8.96 19.96
C PRO A 328 9.44 8.94 20.50
N THR A 329 9.62 8.47 21.73
CA THR A 329 10.91 8.33 22.41
C THR A 329 11.13 6.90 22.89
N GLY A 330 12.39 6.57 23.22
CA GLY A 330 12.76 5.31 23.88
C GLY A 330 12.20 4.04 23.19
N PRO A 331 11.63 3.09 23.95
CA PRO A 331 11.06 1.86 23.40
C PRO A 331 9.94 2.09 22.37
N LYS A 332 9.09 3.12 22.56
CA LYS A 332 8.00 3.43 21.63
C LYS A 332 8.50 3.91 20.27
N TYR A 333 9.61 4.66 20.24
CA TYR A 333 10.30 5.01 18.99
C TYR A 333 10.84 3.78 18.25
N HIS A 334 11.41 2.81 18.97
CA HIS A 334 11.88 1.57 18.37
C HIS A 334 10.72 0.75 17.81
N LEU A 335 9.60 0.65 18.54
CA LEU A 335 8.40 -0.01 18.06
C LEU A 335 7.86 0.64 16.77
N PHE A 336 7.74 1.97 16.75
CA PHE A 336 7.35 2.73 15.57
C PHE A 336 8.27 2.42 14.38
N THR A 337 9.57 2.50 14.61
CA THR A 337 10.59 2.30 13.57
C THR A 337 10.50 0.88 13.01
N ARG A 338 10.39 -0.14 13.86
CA ARG A 338 10.30 -1.54 13.43
C ARG A 338 9.02 -1.82 12.64
N LEU A 339 7.88 -1.28 13.09
CA LEU A 339 6.61 -1.41 12.38
C LEU A 339 6.74 -0.86 10.95
N TYR A 340 7.21 0.38 10.80
CA TYR A 340 7.30 1.01 9.49
C TYR A 340 8.44 0.46 8.63
N GLN A 341 9.54 -0.02 9.21
CA GLN A 341 10.55 -0.80 8.47
C GLN A 341 9.96 -2.09 7.89
N GLY A 342 9.00 -2.72 8.58
CA GLY A 342 8.29 -3.89 8.08
C GLY A 342 7.35 -3.57 6.92
N LEU A 343 6.71 -2.40 6.95
CA LEU A 343 5.67 -1.95 6.00
C LEU A 343 6.20 -1.14 4.81
N MET A 344 7.45 -0.68 4.86
CA MET A 344 8.05 0.18 3.84
C MET A 344 9.12 -0.55 3.02
N VAL A 345 9.09 -0.29 1.72
CA VAL A 345 10.18 -0.55 0.80
C VAL A 345 10.87 0.77 0.51
N ALA A 346 12.12 0.90 0.94
CA ALA A 346 12.93 2.06 0.61
C ALA A 346 14.41 1.68 0.60
N LEU A 347 15.16 2.22 -0.36
CA LEU A 347 16.61 2.11 -0.35
C LEU A 347 17.23 2.83 0.86
N PRO A 348 18.42 2.41 1.35
CA PRO A 348 19.03 2.96 2.57
C PRO A 348 19.18 4.49 2.55
N LYS A 349 19.59 5.08 1.43
CA LYS A 349 19.71 6.55 1.31
C LYS A 349 18.38 7.29 1.47
N SER A 350 17.26 6.69 1.05
CA SER A 350 15.90 7.22 1.26
C SER A 350 15.42 7.00 2.69
N MET A 351 15.75 5.85 3.29
CA MET A 351 15.50 5.57 4.70
C MET A 351 16.24 6.56 5.62
N VAL A 352 17.49 6.90 5.32
CA VAL A 352 18.25 7.90 6.09
C VAL A 352 17.55 9.26 6.03
N LYS A 353 17.03 9.71 4.89
CA LYS A 353 16.24 10.96 4.81
C LYS A 353 14.94 10.90 5.60
N LEU A 354 14.25 9.75 5.59
CA LEU A 354 13.07 9.47 6.40
C LEU A 354 13.35 9.52 7.90
N ILE A 355 14.49 8.99 8.33
CA ILE A 355 14.94 8.95 9.73
C ILE A 355 15.55 10.31 10.16
N SER A 356 16.15 11.05 9.22
CA SER A 356 16.80 12.34 9.40
C SER A 356 15.84 13.50 9.71
N MET A 357 14.54 13.24 9.88
CA MET A 357 13.57 14.20 10.44
C MET A 357 13.85 14.59 11.90
N LYS A 358 14.96 14.13 12.49
CA LYS A 358 15.49 14.54 13.80
C LYS A 358 16.23 15.90 13.81
N GLY A 359 15.94 16.80 12.86
CA GLY A 359 16.57 18.12 12.76
C GLY A 359 15.88 19.25 13.54
N VAL A 360 15.04 18.95 14.54
CA VAL A 360 14.36 19.97 15.37
C VAL A 360 15.11 20.23 16.71
N GLU A 361 16.21 19.53 16.97
CA GLU A 361 17.07 19.76 18.13
C GLU A 361 18.49 20.16 17.70
N SER A 362 18.66 21.38 17.17
CA SER A 362 19.96 22.07 17.14
C SER A 362 19.84 23.60 17.03
N LYS A 363 18.79 24.19 17.60
CA LYS A 363 18.70 25.64 17.85
C LYS A 363 18.29 25.88 19.30
N LYS A 364 19.15 25.50 20.24
CA LYS A 364 19.08 25.99 21.62
C LYS A 364 20.43 26.28 22.29
N ASP A 365 21.56 25.98 21.64
CA ASP A 365 22.88 26.36 22.17
C ASP A 365 23.57 27.34 21.22
N SER A 366 23.10 28.59 21.25
CA SER A 366 23.86 29.77 20.84
C SER A 366 23.19 31.02 21.40
N SER A 367 23.31 31.19 22.70
CA SER A 367 23.14 32.45 23.43
C SER A 367 23.94 32.37 24.71
#